data_AF-A0A1G0QW40-F1
#
_entry.id   AF-A0A1G0QW40-F1
#
_cell.length_a   1.000
_cell.length_b   1.000
_cell.length_c   1.000
_cell.angle_alpha   90.00
_cell.angle_beta   90.00
_cell.angle_gamma   90.00
#
_symmetry.space_group_name_H-M   'P 1'
#
loop_
_entity.id
_entity.type
_entity.pdbx_description
1 polymer ?
#
loop_
_entity_poly.entity_id
_entity_poly.type
_entity_poly.pdbx_seq_one_letter_code
_entity_poly.pdbx_strand_id
1 'polypeptide(L)'
;MKSRRTKIPKDVADDIQFKSDLVCVVCEAPGDHIHHIDGNSSNNDPDNQVLLCFRHHDAATLKGSLSRKLSSGVLRKYREQHYKKVRQKRYVPPVIKGSKKLIQISEEVFFQLTMDALVCIEVEKIRVYFRRYDWKLI
;
A
#
# COMPACT_ATOMS: atom_id res chain seq x y z
N MET A 1 10.64 -28.24 -21.02
CA MET A 1 11.91 -27.86 -20.37
C MET A 1 11.61 -27.20 -19.03
N LYS A 2 12.16 -27.73 -17.94
CA LYS A 2 12.02 -27.15 -16.59
C LYS A 2 12.95 -25.93 -16.54
N SER A 3 12.38 -24.72 -16.61
CA SER A 3 13.14 -23.49 -16.41
C SER A 3 13.92 -23.60 -15.09
N ARG A 4 15.23 -23.30 -15.12
CA ARG A 4 16.03 -23.18 -13.89
C ARG A 4 15.38 -22.07 -13.08
N ARG A 5 14.69 -22.43 -12.00
CA ARG A 5 14.00 -21.48 -11.14
C ARG A 5 15.05 -20.53 -10.57
N THR A 6 15.12 -19.30 -11.11
CA THR A 6 15.97 -18.25 -10.57
C THR A 6 15.50 -17.99 -9.14
N LYS A 7 16.41 -18.07 -8.18
CA LYS A 7 16.07 -17.72 -6.80
C LYS A 7 15.74 -16.23 -6.76
N ILE A 8 14.69 -15.89 -6.03
CA ILE A 8 14.38 -14.50 -5.70
C ILE A 8 15.58 -13.96 -4.90
N PRO A 9 16.18 -12.82 -5.29
CA PRO A 9 17.24 -12.18 -4.51
C PRO A 9 16.77 -11.91 -3.07
N LYS A 10 17.69 -12.03 -2.10
CA LYS A 10 17.34 -11.95 -0.67
C LYS A 10 16.76 -10.59 -0.29
N ASP A 11 17.35 -9.52 -0.79
CA ASP A 11 16.90 -8.14 -0.60
C ASP A 11 15.46 -7.92 -1.11
N VAL A 12 15.14 -8.49 -2.28
CA VAL A 12 13.78 -8.45 -2.83
C VAL A 12 12.81 -9.23 -1.95
N ALA A 13 13.20 -10.41 -1.48
CA ALA A 13 12.37 -11.21 -0.58
C ALA A 13 12.11 -10.50 0.76
N ASP A 14 13.15 -9.90 1.35
CA ASP A 14 13.06 -9.14 2.61
C ASP A 14 12.12 -7.93 2.46
N ASP A 15 12.23 -7.19 1.33
CA ASP A 15 11.34 -6.06 1.03
C ASP A 15 9.88 -6.49 0.88
N ILE A 16 9.61 -7.57 0.14
CA ILE A 16 8.26 -8.11 -0.03
C ILE A 16 7.70 -8.57 1.32
N GLN A 17 8.48 -9.27 2.13
CA GLN A 17 8.09 -9.72 3.46
C GLN A 17 7.76 -8.54 4.38
N PHE A 18 8.60 -7.51 4.39
CA PHE A 18 8.38 -6.30 5.18
C PHE A 18 7.12 -5.55 4.73
N LYS A 19 6.96 -5.29 3.43
CA LYS A 19 5.78 -4.61 2.88
C LYS A 19 4.49 -5.38 3.12
N SER A 20 4.58 -6.71 3.20
CA SER A 20 3.45 -7.59 3.48
C SER A 20 3.18 -7.78 4.99
N ASP A 21 3.97 -7.19 5.88
CA ASP A 21 3.87 -7.40 7.34
C ASP A 21 3.96 -8.89 7.72
N LEU A 22 4.76 -9.67 6.99
CA LEU A 22 4.92 -11.12 7.12
C LEU A 22 3.63 -11.95 6.97
N VAL A 23 2.57 -11.35 6.42
CA VAL A 23 1.28 -12.02 6.22
C VAL A 23 0.90 -12.13 4.74
N CYS A 24 0.01 -13.08 4.46
CA CYS A 24 -0.63 -13.26 3.16
C CYS A 24 -1.42 -12.01 2.77
N VAL A 25 -1.15 -11.44 1.59
CA VAL A 25 -1.84 -10.22 1.13
C VAL A 25 -3.35 -10.39 0.87
N VAL A 26 -3.84 -11.63 0.82
CA VAL A 26 -5.26 -11.94 0.54
C VAL A 26 -6.08 -12.11 1.83
N CYS A 27 -5.51 -12.75 2.85
CA CYS A 27 -6.27 -13.14 4.06
C CYS A 27 -5.58 -12.78 5.38
N GLU A 28 -4.42 -12.13 5.34
CA GLU A 28 -3.68 -11.65 6.52
C GLU A 28 -3.26 -12.75 7.53
N ALA A 29 -3.39 -14.03 7.16
CA ALA A 29 -2.79 -15.16 7.87
C ALA A 29 -1.26 -15.19 7.63
N PRO A 30 -0.47 -15.90 8.45
CA PRO A 30 0.97 -16.01 8.26
C PRO A 30 1.35 -16.33 6.80
N GLY A 31 2.25 -15.51 6.24
CA GLY A 31 2.78 -15.69 4.90
C GLY A 31 3.76 -16.86 4.86
N ASP A 32 3.85 -17.51 3.71
CA ASP A 32 4.58 -18.77 3.56
C ASP A 32 5.45 -18.76 2.29
N HIS A 33 4.87 -18.40 1.13
CA HIS A 33 5.56 -18.39 -0.16
C HIS A 33 5.45 -17.04 -0.87
N ILE A 34 6.54 -16.61 -1.52
CA ILE A 34 6.51 -15.48 -2.45
C ILE A 34 6.10 -16.00 -3.84
N HIS A 35 5.02 -15.45 -4.36
CA HIS A 35 4.43 -15.79 -5.65
C HIS A 35 4.70 -14.71 -6.69
N HIS A 36 5.04 -15.11 -7.91
CA HIS A 36 5.18 -14.20 -9.06
C HIS A 36 3.81 -14.00 -9.70
N ILE A 37 3.30 -12.77 -9.70
CA ILE A 37 1.96 -12.39 -10.16
C ILE A 37 1.76 -12.74 -11.65
N ASP A 38 2.77 -12.54 -12.48
CA ASP A 38 2.72 -12.85 -13.91
C ASP A 38 2.98 -14.34 -14.24
N GLY A 39 3.30 -15.16 -13.24
CA GLY A 39 3.67 -16.56 -13.43
C GLY A 39 5.06 -16.79 -14.05
N ASN A 40 5.85 -15.73 -14.29
CA ASN A 40 7.20 -15.80 -14.83
C ASN A 40 8.23 -15.71 -13.69
N SER A 41 8.84 -16.85 -13.35
CA SER A 41 9.86 -16.94 -12.29
C SER A 41 11.18 -16.22 -12.58
N SER A 42 11.35 -15.67 -13.78
CA SER A 42 12.52 -14.87 -14.15
C SER A 42 12.30 -13.38 -13.94
N ASN A 43 11.05 -12.95 -13.68
CA ASN A 43 10.70 -11.56 -13.47
C ASN A 43 10.76 -11.21 -11.97
N ASN A 44 11.97 -10.84 -11.53
CA ASN A 44 12.27 -10.49 -10.14
C ASN A 44 11.89 -9.03 -9.77
N ASP A 45 11.07 -8.35 -10.58
CA ASP A 45 10.52 -7.05 -10.19
C ASP A 45 9.74 -7.18 -8.86
N PRO A 46 10.06 -6.40 -7.81
CA PRO A 46 9.33 -6.43 -6.54
C PRO A 46 7.83 -6.14 -6.68
N ASP A 47 7.42 -5.40 -7.71
CA ASP A 47 6.01 -5.13 -8.03
C ASP A 47 5.30 -6.27 -8.77
N ASN A 48 6.08 -7.27 -9.20
CA ASN A 48 5.57 -8.51 -9.76
C ASN A 48 5.46 -9.64 -8.72
N GLN A 49 5.69 -9.38 -7.44
CA GLN A 49 5.73 -10.41 -6.41
C GLN A 49 4.83 -10.10 -5.22
N VAL A 50 4.29 -11.16 -4.60
CA VAL A 50 3.41 -11.09 -3.42
C VAL A 50 3.70 -12.21 -2.43
N LEU A 51 3.59 -11.92 -1.15
CA LEU A 51 3.61 -12.95 -0.10
C LEU A 51 2.21 -13.56 0.06
N LEU A 52 2.12 -14.88 -0.04
CA LEU A 52 0.88 -15.64 0.11
C LEU A 52 1.07 -16.76 1.14
N CYS A 53 -0.02 -17.13 1.83
CA CYS A 53 -0.07 -18.38 2.55
C CYS A 53 -0.25 -19.56 1.58
N PHE A 54 0.05 -20.78 2.01
CA PHE A 54 -0.06 -22.00 1.22
C PHE A 54 -1.37 -22.09 0.41
N ARG A 55 -2.53 -21.90 1.07
CA ARG A 55 -3.86 -21.98 0.43
C ARG A 55 -4.01 -21.03 -0.77
N HIS A 56 -3.61 -19.77 -0.62
CA HIS A 56 -3.77 -18.78 -1.69
C HIS A 56 -2.66 -18.89 -2.73
N HIS A 57 -1.47 -19.35 -2.33
CA HIS A 57 -0.40 -19.69 -3.28
C HIS A 57 -0.86 -20.80 -4.24
N ASP A 58 -1.47 -21.86 -3.72
CA ASP A 58 -2.04 -22.93 -4.53
C ASP A 58 -3.18 -22.42 -5.42
N ALA A 59 -4.10 -21.64 -4.86
CA ALA A 59 -5.21 -21.05 -5.61
C ALA A 59 -4.74 -20.17 -6.80
N ALA A 60 -3.63 -19.46 -6.64
CA ALA A 60 -3.01 -18.65 -7.70
C ALA A 60 -2.31 -19.50 -8.77
N THR A 61 -1.87 -20.71 -8.42
CA THR A 61 -1.13 -21.61 -9.32
C THR A 61 -2.05 -22.55 -10.12
N LEU A 62 -3.29 -22.79 -9.65
CA LEU A 62 -4.23 -23.75 -10.24
C LEU A 62 -4.55 -23.49 -11.73
N LYS A 63 -4.32 -24.51 -12.57
CA LYS A 63 -4.67 -24.52 -14.00
C LYS A 63 -5.95 -25.33 -14.25
N GLY A 64 -7.07 -24.62 -14.39
CA GLY A 64 -8.35 -25.17 -14.83
C GLY A 64 -9.25 -25.43 -13.62
N SER A 65 -10.26 -24.59 -13.44
CA SER A 65 -11.24 -24.73 -12.36
C SER A 65 -12.58 -24.19 -12.83
N LEU A 66 -13.68 -24.79 -12.37
CA LEU A 66 -15.03 -24.28 -12.62
C LEU A 66 -15.25 -22.92 -11.91
N SER A 67 -14.66 -22.77 -10.72
CA SER A 67 -14.70 -21.54 -9.93
C SER A 67 -13.76 -20.47 -10.49
N ARG A 68 -14.11 -19.19 -10.28
CA ARG A 68 -13.22 -18.05 -10.60
C ARG A 68 -11.92 -18.18 -9.83
N LYS A 69 -10.81 -18.07 -10.56
CA LYS A 69 -9.47 -18.18 -10.00
C LYS A 69 -9.02 -16.90 -9.33
N LEU A 70 -8.05 -17.05 -8.42
CA LEU A 70 -7.23 -15.96 -7.94
C LEU A 70 -6.27 -15.53 -9.05
N SER A 71 -6.74 -14.64 -9.93
CA SER A 71 -5.97 -14.18 -11.09
C SER A 71 -4.90 -13.16 -10.71
N SER A 72 -3.94 -12.97 -11.61
CA SER A 72 -2.88 -11.94 -11.50
C SER A 72 -3.46 -10.55 -11.24
N GLY A 73 -4.51 -10.15 -11.95
CA GLY A 73 -5.19 -8.87 -11.76
C GLY A 73 -5.85 -8.73 -10.39
N VAL A 74 -6.40 -9.81 -9.84
CA VAL A 74 -6.98 -9.83 -8.49
C VAL A 74 -5.87 -9.73 -7.43
N LEU A 75 -4.76 -10.45 -7.63
CA LEU A 75 -3.59 -10.40 -6.74
C LEU A 75 -2.98 -8.99 -6.67
N ARG A 76 -2.87 -8.27 -7.80
CA ARG A 76 -2.39 -6.88 -7.81
C ARG A 76 -3.25 -5.98 -6.91
N LYS A 77 -4.58 -6.09 -7.00
CA LYS A 77 -5.51 -5.32 -6.17
C LYS A 77 -5.37 -5.64 -4.68
N TYR A 78 -5.30 -6.92 -4.32
CA TYR A 78 -5.07 -7.32 -2.92
C TYR A 78 -3.73 -6.81 -2.38
N ARG A 79 -2.65 -6.93 -3.17
CA ARG A 79 -1.32 -6.39 -2.82
C ARG A 79 -1.36 -4.90 -2.55
N GLU A 80 -1.91 -4.13 -3.48
CA GLU A 80 -1.99 -2.66 -3.37
C GLU A 80 -2.77 -2.23 -2.13
N GLN A 81 -3.94 -2.85 -1.92
CA GLN A 81 -4.77 -2.59 -0.75
C GLN A 81 -4.04 -2.94 0.55
N HIS A 82 -3.42 -4.12 0.62
CA HIS A 82 -2.69 -4.57 1.80
C HIS A 82 -1.51 -3.66 2.12
N TYR A 83 -0.68 -3.33 1.13
CA TYR A 83 0.49 -2.47 1.35
C TYR A 83 0.10 -1.07 1.78
N LYS A 84 -1.05 -0.57 1.29
CA LYS A 84 -1.62 0.69 1.78
C LYS A 84 -1.99 0.59 3.26
N LYS A 85 -2.66 -0.48 3.69
CA LYS A 85 -3.00 -0.72 5.10
C LYS A 85 -1.74 -0.79 5.98
N VAL A 86 -0.74 -1.55 5.55
CA VAL A 86 0.52 -1.71 6.30
C VAL A 86 1.26 -0.38 6.44
N ARG A 87 1.34 0.42 5.36
CA ARG A 87 1.91 1.78 5.42
C ARG A 87 1.16 2.67 6.40
N GLN A 88 -0.16 2.64 6.39
CA GLN A 88 -0.99 3.42 7.33
C GLN A 88 -0.77 2.98 8.78
N LYS A 89 -0.68 1.67 9.03
CA LYS A 89 -0.40 1.11 10.37
C LYS A 89 0.97 1.54 10.91
N ARG A 90 1.97 1.64 10.04
CA ARG A 90 3.35 2.06 10.39
C ARG A 90 3.57 3.57 10.34
N TYR A 91 2.61 4.33 9.81
CA TYR A 91 2.70 5.77 9.76
C TYR A 91 2.61 6.32 11.19
N VAL A 92 3.75 6.77 11.70
CA VAL A 92 3.79 7.61 12.90
C VAL A 92 3.71 9.05 12.40
N PRO A 93 2.64 9.79 12.69
CA PRO A 93 2.60 11.21 12.35
C PRO A 93 3.82 11.88 12.97
N PRO A 94 4.46 12.84 12.29
CA PRO A 94 5.56 13.58 12.87
C PRO A 94 5.07 14.16 14.19
N VAL A 95 5.63 13.65 15.29
CA VAL A 95 5.42 14.26 16.60
C VAL A 95 6.10 15.60 16.51
N ILE A 96 5.31 16.66 16.33
CA ILE A 96 5.80 18.02 16.55
C ILE A 96 6.24 18.01 18.01
N LYS A 97 7.56 17.96 18.24
CA LYS A 97 8.13 18.17 19.57
C LYS A 97 7.85 19.62 19.92
N GLY A 98 6.63 19.88 20.37
CA GLY A 98 6.25 21.17 20.92
C GLY A 98 7.24 21.46 22.03
N SER A 99 7.92 22.60 21.94
CA SER A 99 8.58 23.19 23.09
C SER A 99 7.59 23.08 24.26
N LYS A 100 8.00 22.51 25.40
CA LYS A 100 7.16 22.38 26.60
C LYS A 100 6.61 23.72 27.14
N LYS A 101 6.94 24.85 26.50
CA LYS A 101 6.24 26.11 26.65
C LYS A 101 4.85 25.99 26.02
N LEU A 102 3.85 25.77 26.87
CA LEU A 102 2.47 26.10 26.53
C LEU A 102 2.45 27.57 26.13
N ILE A 103 2.10 27.84 24.87
CA ILE A 103 1.88 29.20 24.39
C ILE A 103 0.47 29.57 24.89
N GLN A 104 0.39 30.51 25.82
CA GLN A 104 -0.90 31.16 26.11
C GLN A 104 -1.24 32.05 24.93
N ILE A 105 -2.34 31.73 24.26
CA ILE A 105 -2.96 32.56 23.23
C ILE A 105 -4.36 32.94 23.73
N SER A 106 -4.85 34.11 23.31
CA SER A 106 -6.22 34.50 23.62
C SER A 106 -7.22 33.67 22.81
N GLU A 107 -8.47 33.65 23.26
CA GLU A 107 -9.54 32.92 22.56
C GLU A 107 -9.74 33.46 21.14
N GLU A 108 -9.64 34.77 20.94
CA GLU A 108 -9.78 35.40 19.63
C GLU A 108 -8.66 34.97 18.67
N VAL A 109 -7.41 34.94 19.17
CA VAL A 109 -6.26 34.48 18.37
C VAL A 109 -6.39 33.00 18.04
N PHE A 110 -6.84 32.18 18.99
CA PHE A 110 -7.10 30.76 18.74
C PHE A 110 -8.20 30.55 17.69
N PHE A 111 -9.29 31.30 17.80
CA PHE A 111 -10.40 31.25 16.85
C PHE A 111 -9.92 31.62 15.44
N GLN A 112 -9.17 32.72 15.30
CA GLN A 112 -8.65 33.15 14.00
C GLN A 112 -7.71 32.12 13.38
N LEU A 113 -6.75 31.59 14.16
CA LEU A 113 -5.83 30.56 13.68
C LEU A 113 -6.57 29.30 13.22
N THR A 114 -7.64 28.93 13.92
CA THR A 114 -8.48 27.78 13.57
C THR A 114 -9.24 28.05 12.26
N MET A 115 -9.80 29.25 12.11
CA MET A 115 -10.48 29.65 10.89
C MET A 115 -9.54 29.68 9.68
N ASP A 116 -8.34 30.24 9.83
CA ASP A 116 -7.32 30.28 8.79
C ASP A 116 -6.92 28.86 8.37
N ALA A 117 -6.71 27.96 9.34
CA ALA A 117 -6.39 26.56 9.06
C ALA A 117 -7.52 25.86 8.28
N LEU A 118 -8.79 26.10 8.64
CA LEU A 118 -9.94 25.55 7.92
C LEU A 118 -10.00 26.08 6.49
N VAL A 119 -9.79 27.38 6.29
CA VAL A 119 -9.74 27.99 4.95
C VAL A 119 -8.64 27.36 4.10
N CYS A 120 -7.44 27.19 4.65
CA CYS A 120 -6.34 26.53 3.94
C CYS A 120 -6.70 25.10 3.53
N ILE A 121 -7.36 24.33 4.42
CA ILE A 121 -7.81 22.96 4.13
C ILE A 121 -8.85 22.96 2.99
N GLU A 122 -9.84 23.85 3.03
CA GLU A 122 -10.86 23.94 1.99
C GLU A 122 -10.27 24.36 0.64
N VAL A 123 -9.34 25.32 0.62
CA VAL A 123 -8.62 25.72 -0.59
C VAL A 123 -7.83 24.54 -1.18
N GLU A 124 -7.15 23.74 -0.36
CA GLU A 124 -6.43 22.56 -0.86
C GLU A 124 -7.36 21.48 -1.40
N LYS A 125 -8.53 21.26 -0.78
CA LYS A 125 -9.55 20.36 -1.34
C LYS A 125 -10.00 20.81 -2.72
N ILE A 126 -10.24 22.10 -2.90
CA ILE A 126 -10.56 22.71 -4.19
C ILE A 126 -9.40 22.47 -5.16
N ARG A 127 -8.15 22.79 -4.80
CA ARG A 127 -6.98 22.57 -5.68
C ARG A 127 -6.82 21.12 -6.12
N VAL A 128 -7.08 20.16 -5.23
CA VAL A 128 -7.03 18.72 -5.56
C VAL A 128 -8.17 18.34 -6.49
N TYR A 129 -9.39 18.85 -6.23
CA TYR A 129 -10.54 18.64 -7.10
C TYR A 129 -10.28 19.18 -8.52
N PHE A 130 -9.81 20.42 -8.64
CA PHE A 130 -9.51 21.05 -9.92
C PHE A 130 -8.26 20.48 -10.61
N ARG A 131 -7.26 19.93 -9.88
CA ARG A 131 -6.16 19.20 -10.54
C ARG A 131 -6.60 17.86 -11.15
N ARG A 132 -7.66 17.26 -10.63
CA ARG A 132 -8.15 15.96 -11.09
C ARG A 132 -8.98 16.06 -12.37
N TYR A 133 -9.55 17.23 -12.63
CA TYR A 133 -10.27 17.53 -13.86
C TYR A 133 -9.52 18.65 -14.57
N ASP A 134 -8.82 18.36 -15.66
CA ASP A 134 -7.97 19.27 -16.43
C ASP A 134 -8.77 20.44 -17.04
N TRP A 135 -9.32 21.31 -16.19
CA TRP A 135 -10.14 22.46 -16.56
C TRP A 135 -9.17 23.54 -17.01
N LYS A 136 -8.91 23.58 -18.31
CA LYS A 136 -8.31 24.75 -18.95
C LYS A 136 -9.27 25.91 -18.72
N LEU A 137 -8.84 26.87 -17.89
CA LEU A 137 -9.50 28.18 -17.79
C LEU A 137 -9.57 28.76 -19.21
N ILE A 138 -10.81 28.96 -19.67
CA ILE A 138 -11.15 29.63 -20.94
C ILE A 138 -10.84 31.11 -20.81
#